data_AF-A0A975J2E4-F1
#
_entry.id   AF-A0A975J2E4-F1
#
_cell.length_a   1.000
_cell.length_b   1.000
_cell.length_c   1.000
_cell.angle_alpha   90.00
_cell.angle_beta   90.00
_cell.angle_gamma   90.00
#
_symmetry.space_group_name_H-M   'P 1'
#
loop_
_entity.id
_entity.type
_entity.pdbx_description
1 polymer ?
#
loop_
_entity_poly.entity_id
_entity_poly.type
_entity_poly.pdbx_seq_one_letter_code
_entity_poly.pdbx_strand_id
1 'polypeptide(L)'
;MAIVTNIAAYLFASLSELKPLRERLLAFCKTRHLKGTILLAPEGINLFVAGGEGEIGELLVELRSISGLEALEPKVSHSDHQPFSRMLVRLKKEIIAFGVEGIEPAKYTSPRLDARTLKQWLDEGKPVLLYDTRNDYEVKLGTFKGAIPAGIDHFRDFPAAVAKLPPEMKDAPVVTFCTGGIRCEKAAPFMEREGFKNVYQLEGGILKYFEEVGGDHYDGECFVFDQRVGVDPALRETPSDVCFACQTPLEISEQEDPRYVAGVSCPHCYKPDEDRQMEQIKLRQIALDQVCSPLPGSVPYDNHCPVRISTECDGMTLLDALCHLFAHVERSFWEGLFEQGKLLTREGEPVSPDIRVRSGESYLRLLPGTVEPDVATTIRVLHEDESIVVVHKPAPLPMHPSGRYHRHTLQWLVNAAWEPERPRAVHRLDANTTGVVVFGRTRRHAGKMQEGFKKGAVEKVYLVRVQGHPEWDAFTCEAPISRESSRLGARTVDEEDGHEARTGFIVLSRDADGTALLEARPFTGRTNQIRVHLWQLGHPVQGDPAYLADGSHGDKQTLDVADPPLCLHAWKLAFDHPYDGRRMEFTAEAPAWAHPRS
;
A
#
# COMPACT_ATOMS: atom_id res chain seq x y z
N MET A 1 -21.68 2.61 -41.82
CA MET A 1 -20.81 2.97 -40.67
C MET A 1 -19.47 3.38 -41.24
N ALA A 2 -18.81 4.41 -40.69
CA ALA A 2 -17.51 4.83 -41.19
C ALA A 2 -16.46 3.79 -40.76
N ILE A 3 -15.81 3.15 -41.73
CA ILE A 3 -14.75 2.16 -41.47
C ILE A 3 -13.58 2.90 -40.81
N VAL A 4 -13.16 2.45 -39.63
CA VAL A 4 -11.98 2.95 -38.94
C VAL A 4 -10.77 2.17 -39.43
N THR A 5 -9.71 2.89 -39.79
CA THR A 5 -8.43 2.32 -40.19
C THR A 5 -7.51 2.27 -38.98
N ASN A 6 -7.07 1.07 -38.62
CA ASN A 6 -6.12 0.79 -37.54
C ASN A 6 -4.75 0.48 -38.16
N ILE A 7 -3.71 1.17 -37.70
CA ILE A 7 -2.33 0.89 -38.07
C ILE A 7 -1.53 0.39 -36.88
N ALA A 8 -0.70 -0.62 -37.13
CA ALA A 8 0.36 -1.05 -36.24
C ALA A 8 1.70 -0.98 -36.99
N ALA A 9 2.68 -0.28 -36.45
CA ALA A 9 3.98 -0.12 -37.10
C ALA A 9 5.09 -0.01 -36.07
N TYR A 10 6.28 -0.48 -36.42
CA TYR A 10 7.49 -0.20 -35.67
C TYR A 10 8.66 -0.01 -36.62
N LEU A 11 9.66 0.74 -36.18
CA LEU A 11 10.93 0.84 -36.87
C LEU A 11 12.04 1.15 -35.86
N PHE A 12 13.10 0.35 -35.92
CA PHE A 12 14.32 0.62 -35.18
C PHE A 12 15.18 1.63 -35.94
N ALA A 13 15.37 2.80 -35.34
CA ALA A 13 16.12 3.91 -35.91
C ALA A 13 16.66 4.80 -34.79
N SER A 14 17.82 5.41 -35.00
CA SER A 14 18.39 6.33 -34.00
C SER A 14 17.57 7.62 -33.98
N LEU A 15 16.84 7.86 -32.89
CA LEU A 15 16.01 9.05 -32.71
C LEU A 15 16.59 9.97 -31.62
N SER A 16 16.71 11.26 -31.95
CA SER A 16 17.10 12.33 -31.03
C SER A 16 15.92 13.28 -30.79
N GLU A 17 16.09 14.24 -29.87
CA GLU A 17 15.07 15.28 -29.60
C GLU A 17 13.65 14.74 -29.30
N LEU A 18 13.59 13.64 -28.54
CA LEU A 18 12.34 12.91 -28.30
C LEU A 18 11.25 13.75 -27.60
N LYS A 19 11.64 14.70 -26.74
CA LYS A 19 10.70 15.56 -26.01
C LYS A 19 9.92 16.48 -26.97
N PRO A 20 10.58 17.32 -27.80
CA PRO A 20 9.90 18.06 -28.87
C PRO A 20 9.09 17.17 -29.81
N LEU A 21 9.65 16.02 -30.21
CA LEU A 21 8.97 15.11 -31.13
C LEU A 21 7.66 14.57 -30.56
N ARG A 22 7.64 14.22 -29.27
CA ARG A 22 6.44 13.79 -28.56
C ARG A 22 5.34 14.86 -28.60
N GLU A 23 5.69 16.11 -28.35
CA GLU A 23 4.73 17.22 -28.33
C GLU A 23 4.13 17.46 -29.72
N ARG A 24 4.98 17.47 -30.75
CA ARG A 24 4.58 17.58 -32.16
C ARG A 24 3.60 16.48 -32.57
N LEU A 25 3.96 15.21 -32.33
CA LEU A 25 3.11 14.07 -32.72
C LEU A 25 1.81 14.01 -31.93
N LEU A 26 1.83 14.34 -30.63
CA LEU A 26 0.63 14.35 -29.81
C LEU A 26 -0.35 15.45 -30.27
N ALA A 27 0.15 16.65 -30.55
CA ALA A 27 -0.67 17.74 -31.08
C ALA A 27 -1.24 17.38 -32.46
N PHE A 28 -0.40 16.86 -33.36
CA PHE A 28 -0.80 16.43 -34.69
C PHE A 28 -1.95 15.41 -34.66
N CYS A 29 -1.82 14.37 -33.84
CA CYS A 29 -2.82 13.30 -33.72
C CYS A 29 -4.13 13.81 -33.09
N LYS A 30 -4.04 14.68 -32.07
CA LYS A 30 -5.23 15.24 -31.41
C LYS A 30 -6.07 16.11 -32.34
N THR A 31 -5.43 16.96 -33.15
CA THR A 31 -6.13 17.84 -34.10
C THR A 31 -6.87 17.05 -35.17
N ARG A 32 -6.45 15.80 -35.45
CA ARG A 32 -7.03 14.89 -36.44
C ARG A 32 -7.92 13.81 -35.84
N HIS A 33 -8.27 13.92 -34.56
CA HIS A 33 -9.10 12.95 -33.86
C HIS A 33 -8.58 11.49 -33.92
N LEU A 34 -7.27 11.31 -34.10
CA LEU A 34 -6.62 10.01 -34.02
C LEU A 34 -6.54 9.57 -32.56
N LYS A 35 -6.71 8.26 -32.31
CA LYS A 35 -6.55 7.65 -30.98
C LYS A 35 -5.61 6.46 -31.06
N GLY A 36 -4.92 6.17 -29.97
CA GLY A 36 -3.88 5.15 -29.98
C GLY A 36 -2.69 5.49 -29.09
N THR A 37 -1.61 4.75 -29.27
CA THR A 37 -0.35 4.93 -28.56
C THR A 37 0.82 4.97 -29.54
N ILE A 38 1.65 6.01 -29.43
CA ILE A 38 2.98 6.07 -30.05
C ILE A 38 4.02 6.01 -28.94
N LEU A 39 4.95 5.07 -29.04
CA LEU A 39 6.11 4.91 -28.18
C LEU A 39 7.34 5.43 -28.93
N LEU A 40 8.06 6.36 -28.29
CA LEU A 40 9.31 6.90 -28.78
C LEU A 40 10.42 6.51 -27.81
N ALA A 41 11.51 5.96 -28.34
CA ALA A 41 12.73 5.70 -27.60
C ALA A 41 13.95 6.10 -28.44
N PRO A 42 15.16 6.22 -27.84
CA PRO A 42 16.37 6.48 -28.62
C PRO A 42 16.63 5.45 -29.73
N GLU A 43 16.14 4.21 -29.52
CA GLU A 43 16.26 3.10 -30.46
C GLU A 43 15.18 3.04 -31.56
N GLY A 44 14.16 3.92 -31.54
CA GLY A 44 13.16 3.98 -32.62
C GLY A 44 11.74 4.33 -32.20
N ILE A 45 10.78 3.87 -33.00
CA ILE A 45 9.34 4.10 -32.83
C ILE A 45 8.55 2.79 -32.85
N ASN A 46 7.49 2.71 -32.04
CA ASN A 46 6.48 1.66 -32.08
C ASN A 46 5.10 2.29 -31.87
N LEU A 47 4.12 1.99 -32.70
CA LEU A 47 2.82 2.65 -32.67
C LEU A 47 1.65 1.71 -33.00
N PHE A 48 0.54 2.02 -32.35
CA PHE A 48 -0.80 1.51 -32.65
C PHE A 48 -1.75 2.69 -32.70
N VAL A 49 -2.29 3.04 -33.86
CA VAL A 49 -3.13 4.24 -34.04
C VAL A 49 -4.35 3.91 -34.90
N ALA A 50 -5.50 4.44 -34.51
CA ALA A 50 -6.76 4.28 -35.21
C ALA A 50 -7.39 5.63 -35.56
N GLY A 51 -7.97 5.73 -36.75
CA GLY A 51 -8.57 6.95 -37.26
C GLY A 51 -9.26 6.77 -38.60
N GLY A 52 -9.66 7.88 -39.23
CA GLY A 52 -10.10 7.87 -40.61
C GLY A 52 -8.91 7.62 -41.56
N GLU A 53 -9.19 7.02 -42.72
CA GLU A 53 -8.16 6.63 -43.69
C GLU A 53 -7.30 7.82 -44.15
N GLY A 54 -7.92 8.99 -44.37
CA GLY A 54 -7.21 10.21 -44.77
C GLY A 54 -6.27 10.71 -43.66
N GLU A 55 -6.75 10.76 -42.42
CA GLU A 55 -5.97 11.22 -41.27
C GLU A 55 -4.81 10.27 -40.94
N ILE A 56 -4.99 8.97 -41.15
CA ILE A 56 -3.93 7.96 -41.05
C ILE A 56 -2.89 8.16 -42.15
N GLY A 57 -3.32 8.43 -43.39
CA GLY A 57 -2.42 8.77 -44.49
C GLY A 57 -1.55 9.99 -44.16
N GLU A 58 -2.16 11.06 -43.63
CA GLU A 58 -1.43 12.25 -43.18
C GLU A 58 -0.44 11.94 -42.04
N LEU A 59 -0.81 11.10 -41.08
CA LEU A 59 0.10 10.66 -40.02
C LEU A 59 1.30 9.91 -40.58
N LEU A 60 1.12 9.03 -41.56
CA LEU A 60 2.22 8.29 -42.18
C LEU A 60 3.18 9.21 -42.92
N VAL A 61 2.67 10.23 -43.61
CA VAL A 61 3.50 11.27 -44.26
C VAL A 61 4.31 12.03 -43.21
N GLU A 62 3.67 12.45 -42.12
CA GLU A 62 4.32 13.14 -41.01
C GLU A 62 5.42 12.28 -40.38
N LEU A 63 5.14 10.99 -40.12
CA LEU A 63 6.10 10.07 -39.55
C LEU A 63 7.30 9.83 -40.47
N ARG A 64 7.06 9.63 -41.77
CA ARG A 64 8.12 9.41 -42.77
C ARG A 64 8.94 10.67 -43.06
N SER A 65 8.47 11.85 -42.65
CA SER A 65 9.24 13.10 -42.73
C SER A 65 10.34 13.20 -41.68
N ILE A 66 10.31 12.36 -40.64
CA ILE A 66 11.29 12.34 -39.56
C ILE A 66 12.50 11.52 -40.02
N SER A 67 13.70 12.09 -39.84
CA SER A 67 14.95 11.42 -40.21
C SER A 67 15.08 10.06 -39.52
N GLY A 68 15.33 9.02 -40.31
CA GLY A 68 15.42 7.62 -39.86
C GLY A 68 14.09 6.85 -39.89
N LEU A 69 12.96 7.51 -40.17
CA LEU A 69 11.63 6.88 -40.25
C LEU A 69 11.05 6.79 -41.67
N GLU A 70 11.86 7.04 -42.70
CA GLU A 70 11.44 7.09 -44.10
C GLU A 70 10.86 5.74 -44.58
N ALA A 71 11.40 4.64 -44.05
CA ALA A 71 11.02 3.27 -44.39
C ALA A 71 9.92 2.69 -43.46
N LEU A 72 9.22 3.51 -42.68
CA LEU A 72 8.17 3.02 -41.79
C LEU A 72 7.00 2.43 -42.59
N GLU A 73 6.78 1.14 -42.44
CA GLU A 73 5.69 0.39 -43.08
C GLU A 73 4.61 0.01 -42.05
N PRO A 74 3.38 0.52 -42.19
CA PRO A 74 2.28 0.15 -41.32
C PRO A 74 1.60 -1.13 -41.80
N LYS A 75 1.16 -1.93 -40.83
CA LYS A 75 0.16 -2.97 -41.06
C LYS A 75 -1.21 -2.39 -40.84
N VAL A 76 -2.14 -2.65 -41.75
CA VAL A 76 -3.47 -2.06 -41.75
C VAL A 76 -4.53 -3.11 -41.41
N SER A 77 -5.45 -2.75 -40.54
CA SER A 77 -6.66 -3.53 -40.24
C SER A 77 -7.85 -2.60 -40.06
N HIS A 78 -9.07 -3.12 -40.19
CA HIS A 78 -10.30 -2.33 -40.15
C HIS A 78 -11.16 -2.70 -38.96
N SER A 79 -11.90 -1.72 -38.43
CA SER A 79 -12.88 -1.92 -37.36
C SER A 79 -14.07 -0.97 -37.52
N ASP A 80 -15.20 -1.32 -36.91
CA ASP A 80 -16.42 -0.50 -36.95
C ASP A 80 -16.41 0.65 -35.94
N HIS A 81 -15.41 0.66 -35.05
CA HIS A 81 -15.20 1.67 -34.02
C HIS A 81 -13.70 1.91 -33.77
N GLN A 82 -13.33 3.03 -33.12
CA GLN A 82 -11.94 3.29 -32.72
C GLN A 82 -11.61 2.51 -31.45
N PRO A 83 -10.69 1.51 -31.49
CA PRO A 83 -10.44 0.60 -30.36
C PRO A 83 -9.52 1.20 -29.29
N PHE A 84 -9.49 2.53 -29.17
CA PHE A 84 -8.70 3.27 -28.21
C PHE A 84 -9.53 4.37 -27.57
N SER A 85 -9.41 4.52 -26.26
CA SER A 85 -10.14 5.57 -25.52
C SER A 85 -9.53 6.96 -25.69
N ARG A 86 -8.21 7.06 -25.88
CA ARG A 86 -7.46 8.32 -25.97
C ARG A 86 -6.19 8.18 -26.79
N MET A 87 -5.64 9.32 -27.24
CA MET A 87 -4.32 9.39 -27.85
C MET A 87 -3.21 9.58 -26.81
N LEU A 88 -2.16 8.77 -26.91
CA LEU A 88 -0.98 8.82 -26.06
C LEU A 88 0.28 8.85 -26.92
N VAL A 89 1.22 9.73 -26.57
CA VAL A 89 2.60 9.66 -27.06
C VAL A 89 3.52 9.62 -25.84
N ARG A 90 4.29 8.54 -25.69
CA ARG A 90 5.08 8.24 -24.49
C ARG A 90 6.55 8.07 -24.84
N LEU A 91 7.41 8.64 -24.00
CA LEU A 91 8.84 8.39 -24.05
C LEU A 91 9.16 7.13 -23.24
N LYS A 92 9.98 6.26 -23.80
CA LYS A 92 10.47 5.03 -23.17
C LYS A 92 11.98 4.93 -23.34
N LYS A 93 12.60 4.07 -22.53
CA LYS A 93 14.00 3.69 -22.71
C LYS A 93 14.17 2.79 -23.95
N GLU A 94 13.19 1.92 -24.16
CA GLU A 94 13.11 0.97 -25.26
C GLU A 94 11.68 1.00 -25.85
N ILE A 95 11.55 0.86 -27.17
CA ILE A 95 10.23 0.74 -27.84
C ILE A 95 9.58 -0.64 -27.59
N ILE A 96 10.40 -1.62 -27.23
CA ILE A 96 9.99 -2.90 -26.65
C ILE A 96 10.98 -3.24 -25.53
N ALA A 97 10.50 -3.28 -24.29
CA ALA A 97 11.35 -3.45 -23.12
C ALA A 97 11.88 -4.88 -23.01
N PHE A 98 13.16 -5.05 -23.32
CA PHE A 98 13.84 -6.35 -23.23
C PHE A 98 14.77 -6.42 -22.01
N GLY A 99 15.32 -5.28 -21.57
CA GLY A 99 16.12 -5.21 -20.34
C GLY A 99 17.51 -5.84 -20.42
N VAL A 100 17.98 -6.15 -21.63
CA VAL A 100 19.29 -6.75 -21.90
C VAL A 100 20.10 -5.79 -22.76
N GLU A 101 21.29 -5.43 -22.29
CA GLU A 101 22.22 -4.59 -23.04
C GLU A 101 22.90 -5.36 -24.19
N GLY A 102 23.29 -4.62 -25.23
CA GLY A 102 24.08 -5.14 -26.36
C GLY A 102 23.27 -5.82 -27.48
N ILE A 103 21.93 -5.83 -27.42
CA ILE A 103 21.09 -6.22 -28.55
C ILE A 103 20.61 -4.95 -29.24
N GLU A 104 21.12 -4.68 -30.45
CA GLU A 104 20.84 -3.48 -31.23
C GLU A 104 20.21 -3.85 -32.58
N PRO A 105 18.87 -3.99 -32.66
CA PRO A 105 18.20 -4.44 -33.89
C PRO A 105 18.40 -3.51 -35.10
N ALA A 106 18.75 -2.24 -34.86
CA ALA A 106 19.11 -1.29 -35.92
C ALA A 106 20.43 -1.66 -36.65
N LYS A 107 21.32 -2.44 -36.01
CA LYS A 107 22.60 -2.87 -36.60
C LYS A 107 22.51 -4.26 -37.20
N TYR A 108 21.87 -5.19 -36.50
CA TYR A 108 21.76 -6.58 -36.92
C TYR A 108 20.50 -7.21 -36.34
N THR A 109 19.84 -8.03 -37.16
CA THR A 109 18.72 -8.88 -36.79
C THR A 109 18.90 -10.25 -37.44
N SER A 110 18.40 -11.31 -36.79
CA SER A 110 18.53 -12.68 -37.29
C SER A 110 17.75 -12.88 -38.60
N PRO A 111 18.05 -13.93 -39.40
CA PRO A 111 17.38 -14.21 -40.66
C PRO A 111 15.85 -14.20 -40.58
N ARG A 112 15.22 -13.54 -41.55
CA ARG A 112 13.76 -13.48 -41.66
C ARG A 112 13.24 -14.64 -42.48
N LEU A 113 12.10 -15.20 -42.08
CA LEU A 113 11.37 -16.24 -42.79
C LEU A 113 9.98 -15.69 -43.13
N ASP A 114 9.64 -15.64 -44.41
CA ASP A 114 8.33 -15.18 -44.86
C ASP A 114 7.23 -16.21 -44.54
N ALA A 115 5.98 -15.74 -44.54
CA ALA A 115 4.82 -16.55 -44.13
C ALA A 115 4.60 -17.77 -45.05
N ARG A 116 4.81 -17.62 -46.36
CA ARG A 116 4.60 -18.70 -47.34
C ARG A 116 5.64 -19.80 -47.18
N THR A 117 6.91 -19.43 -46.97
CA THR A 117 7.98 -20.38 -46.71
C THR A 117 7.77 -21.12 -45.39
N LEU A 118 7.37 -20.42 -44.32
CA LEU A 118 7.06 -21.07 -43.05
C LEU A 118 5.91 -22.07 -43.21
N LYS A 119 4.82 -21.67 -43.86
CA LYS A 119 3.69 -22.55 -44.15
C LYS A 119 4.13 -23.80 -44.91
N GLN A 120 4.94 -23.63 -45.96
CA GLN A 120 5.46 -24.76 -46.73
C GLN A 120 6.23 -25.74 -45.84
N TRP A 121 7.09 -25.24 -44.94
CA TRP A 121 7.85 -26.11 -44.03
C TRP A 121 6.93 -26.89 -43.08
N LEU A 122 5.85 -26.26 -42.60
CA LEU A 122 4.87 -26.91 -41.73
C LEU A 122 4.02 -27.93 -42.49
N ASP A 123 3.59 -27.61 -43.72
CA ASP A 123 2.84 -28.52 -44.61
C ASP A 123 3.67 -29.78 -44.96
N GLU A 124 4.98 -29.61 -45.19
CA GLU A 124 5.91 -30.70 -45.49
C GLU A 124 6.34 -31.51 -44.26
N GLY A 125 5.93 -31.09 -43.05
CA GLY A 125 6.32 -31.74 -41.80
C GLY A 125 7.81 -31.63 -41.49
N LYS A 126 8.48 -30.59 -42.00
CA LYS A 126 9.90 -30.34 -41.74
C LYS A 126 10.13 -30.11 -40.24
N PRO A 127 11.15 -30.73 -39.62
CA PRO A 127 11.42 -30.52 -38.20
C PRO A 127 11.88 -29.08 -37.94
N VAL A 128 10.96 -28.25 -37.44
CA VAL A 128 11.19 -26.86 -37.05
C VAL A 128 10.56 -26.62 -35.68
N LEU A 129 11.26 -25.90 -34.81
CA LEU A 129 10.78 -25.50 -33.50
C LEU A 129 10.15 -24.11 -33.59
N LEU A 130 8.84 -24.03 -33.40
CA LEU A 130 8.15 -22.74 -33.28
C LEU A 130 8.25 -22.27 -31.84
N TYR A 131 8.82 -21.08 -31.61
CA TYR A 131 8.98 -20.52 -30.26
C TYR A 131 8.19 -19.21 -30.11
N ASP A 132 7.16 -19.24 -29.26
CA ASP A 132 6.27 -18.12 -29.02
C ASP A 132 6.89 -17.15 -28.02
N THR A 133 7.24 -15.96 -28.49
CA THR A 133 7.87 -14.90 -27.67
C THR A 133 6.84 -13.99 -26.98
N ARG A 134 5.55 -14.34 -27.09
CA ARG A 134 4.45 -13.60 -26.48
C ARG A 134 4.30 -13.91 -25.00
N ASN A 135 3.52 -13.08 -24.30
CA ASN A 135 3.19 -13.33 -22.90
C ASN A 135 2.14 -14.42 -22.79
N ASP A 136 2.04 -15.09 -21.64
CA ASP A 136 1.16 -16.25 -21.44
C ASP A 136 -0.31 -15.96 -21.74
N TYR A 137 -0.80 -14.75 -21.42
CA TYR A 137 -2.18 -14.37 -21.74
C TYR A 137 -2.46 -14.30 -23.26
N GLU A 138 -1.45 -13.97 -24.07
CA GLU A 138 -1.57 -13.90 -25.53
C GLU A 138 -1.60 -15.30 -26.14
N VAL A 139 -0.80 -16.22 -25.57
CA VAL A 139 -0.74 -17.63 -26.00
C VAL A 139 -2.05 -18.36 -25.70
N LYS A 140 -2.68 -18.06 -24.55
CA LYS A 140 -3.98 -18.63 -24.18
C LYS A 140 -5.09 -18.33 -25.19
N LEU A 141 -5.00 -17.20 -25.90
CA LEU A 141 -5.98 -16.83 -26.93
C LEU A 141 -5.81 -17.63 -28.23
N GLY A 142 -4.58 -18.02 -28.54
CA GLY A 142 -4.24 -18.79 -29.71
C GLY A 142 -2.74 -18.79 -29.98
N THR A 143 -2.24 -19.84 -30.63
CA THR A 143 -0.82 -19.96 -31.04
C THR A 143 -0.68 -20.98 -32.18
N PHE A 144 0.52 -21.09 -32.76
CA PHE A 144 0.79 -22.10 -33.76
C PHE A 144 0.77 -23.52 -33.16
N LYS A 145 0.24 -24.47 -33.91
CA LYS A 145 0.18 -25.87 -33.53
C LYS A 145 1.57 -26.43 -33.27
N GLY A 146 1.79 -26.95 -32.07
CA GLY A 146 3.09 -27.49 -31.65
C GLY A 146 4.13 -26.43 -31.29
N ALA A 147 3.75 -25.15 -31.18
CA ALA A 147 4.66 -24.11 -30.69
C ALA A 147 4.95 -24.28 -29.19
N ILE A 148 6.18 -23.95 -28.82
CA ILE A 148 6.65 -23.92 -27.44
C ILE A 148 6.48 -22.49 -26.93
N PRO A 149 5.64 -22.25 -25.89
CA PRO A 149 5.54 -20.93 -25.28
C PRO A 149 6.76 -20.64 -24.41
N ALA A 150 7.15 -19.36 -24.35
CA ALA A 150 8.23 -18.93 -23.46
C ALA A 150 7.88 -19.06 -21.97
N GLY A 151 6.58 -19.07 -21.60
CA GLY A 151 6.14 -19.17 -20.21
C GLY A 151 6.47 -17.92 -19.40
N ILE A 152 6.08 -16.74 -19.92
CA ILE A 152 6.47 -15.43 -19.38
C ILE A 152 5.25 -14.51 -19.23
N ASP A 153 5.22 -13.78 -18.11
CA ASP A 153 4.26 -12.70 -17.88
C ASP A 153 4.70 -11.39 -18.55
N HIS A 154 6.02 -11.18 -18.66
CA HIS A 154 6.61 -10.00 -19.26
C HIS A 154 7.77 -10.36 -20.20
N PHE A 155 7.86 -9.67 -21.33
CA PHE A 155 8.94 -9.91 -22.32
C PHE A 155 10.37 -9.74 -21.78
N ARG A 156 10.56 -8.95 -20.71
CA ARG A 156 11.87 -8.82 -20.03
C ARG A 156 12.35 -10.11 -19.36
N ASP A 157 11.44 -11.06 -19.12
CA ASP A 157 11.72 -12.35 -18.50
C ASP A 157 12.12 -13.40 -19.54
N PHE A 158 12.02 -13.07 -20.83
CA PHE A 158 12.41 -13.94 -21.95
C PHE A 158 13.86 -14.46 -21.86
N PRO A 159 14.88 -13.68 -21.44
CA PRO A 159 16.23 -14.20 -21.22
C PRO A 159 16.27 -15.37 -20.23
N ALA A 160 15.50 -15.29 -19.14
CA ALA A 160 15.41 -16.35 -18.15
C ALA A 160 14.64 -17.57 -18.68
N ALA A 161 13.68 -17.38 -19.60
CA ALA A 161 12.99 -18.48 -20.27
C ALA A 161 13.92 -19.23 -21.22
N VAL A 162 14.72 -18.53 -22.04
CA VAL A 162 15.69 -19.14 -22.96
C VAL A 162 16.75 -19.96 -22.19
N ALA A 163 17.20 -19.48 -21.02
CA ALA A 163 18.15 -20.22 -20.19
C ALA A 163 17.63 -21.57 -19.67
N LYS A 164 16.30 -21.77 -19.64
CA LYS A 164 15.67 -23.04 -19.23
C LYS A 164 15.48 -24.01 -20.40
N LEU A 165 15.72 -23.59 -21.64
CA LEU A 165 15.54 -24.46 -22.80
C LEU A 165 16.62 -25.56 -22.82
N PRO A 166 16.24 -26.81 -23.15
CA PRO A 166 17.18 -27.91 -23.26
C PRO A 166 18.32 -27.63 -24.26
N PRO A 167 19.59 -27.98 -23.94
CA PRO A 167 20.72 -27.74 -24.82
C PRO A 167 20.59 -28.35 -26.23
N GLU A 168 19.90 -29.48 -26.36
CA GLU A 168 19.64 -30.17 -27.63
C GLU A 168 18.83 -29.32 -28.63
N MET A 169 18.06 -28.34 -28.15
CA MET A 169 17.30 -27.43 -29.02
C MET A 169 18.19 -26.41 -29.74
N LYS A 170 19.45 -26.22 -29.32
CA LYS A 170 20.35 -25.22 -29.89
C LYS A 170 20.79 -25.54 -31.33
N ASP A 171 20.76 -26.81 -31.72
CA ASP A 171 21.13 -27.26 -33.07
C ASP A 171 19.94 -27.28 -34.04
N ALA A 172 18.71 -27.34 -33.52
CA ALA A 172 17.50 -27.41 -34.32
C ALA A 172 17.15 -26.05 -34.96
N PRO A 173 16.47 -26.03 -36.12
CA PRO A 173 15.91 -24.80 -36.68
C PRO A 173 14.81 -24.24 -35.76
N VAL A 174 15.00 -23.03 -35.25
CA VAL A 174 14.04 -22.33 -34.41
C VAL A 174 13.44 -21.16 -35.17
N VAL A 175 12.12 -21.05 -35.22
CA VAL A 175 11.40 -19.89 -35.75
C VAL A 175 10.70 -19.20 -34.60
N THR A 176 11.16 -18.00 -34.27
CA THR A 176 10.53 -17.13 -33.27
C THR A 176 9.41 -16.32 -33.91
N PHE A 177 8.31 -16.12 -33.18
CA PHE A 177 7.20 -15.30 -33.63
C PHE A 177 6.56 -14.51 -32.48
N CYS A 178 5.85 -13.45 -32.85
CA CYS A 178 4.94 -12.68 -32.00
C CYS A 178 3.86 -12.03 -32.87
N THR A 179 2.94 -11.27 -32.27
CA THR A 179 1.84 -10.61 -32.99
C THR A 179 2.32 -9.80 -34.19
N GLY A 180 3.28 -8.90 -33.97
CA GLY A 180 3.71 -7.91 -34.96
C GLY A 180 5.16 -8.01 -35.43
N GLY A 181 5.97 -8.94 -34.91
CA GLY A 181 7.39 -9.10 -35.25
C GLY A 181 8.38 -8.35 -34.34
N ILE A 182 7.99 -7.23 -33.71
CA ILE A 182 8.92 -6.38 -32.94
C ILE A 182 9.69 -7.08 -31.81
N ARG A 183 9.09 -8.09 -31.14
CA ARG A 183 9.79 -8.87 -30.10
C ARG A 183 10.86 -9.77 -30.68
N CYS A 184 10.59 -10.36 -31.84
CA CYS A 184 11.50 -11.27 -32.54
C CYS A 184 12.80 -10.58 -32.96
N GLU A 185 12.73 -9.28 -33.28
CA GLU A 185 13.89 -8.44 -33.61
C GLU A 185 14.91 -8.36 -32.46
N LYS A 186 14.49 -8.58 -31.20
CA LYS A 186 15.39 -8.69 -30.04
C LYS A 186 15.60 -10.14 -29.59
N ALA A 187 14.54 -10.96 -29.61
CA ALA A 187 14.55 -12.33 -29.14
C ALA A 187 15.47 -13.24 -29.97
N ALA A 188 15.39 -13.15 -31.31
CA ALA A 188 16.17 -14.03 -32.18
C ALA A 188 17.68 -13.76 -32.08
N PRO A 189 18.18 -12.51 -32.14
CA PRO A 189 19.61 -12.23 -31.94
C PRO A 189 20.10 -12.61 -30.54
N PHE A 190 19.24 -12.49 -29.52
CA PHE A 190 19.56 -12.95 -28.18
C PHE A 190 19.73 -14.48 -28.13
N MET A 191 18.85 -15.24 -28.78
CA MET A 191 19.00 -16.71 -28.85
C MET A 191 20.27 -17.12 -29.61
N GLU A 192 20.62 -16.43 -30.70
CA GLU A 192 21.91 -16.65 -31.39
C GLU A 192 23.10 -16.42 -30.44
N ARG A 193 23.05 -15.35 -29.63
CA ARG A 193 24.06 -15.06 -28.61
C ARG A 193 24.15 -16.13 -27.52
N GLU A 194 23.03 -16.75 -27.15
CA GLU A 194 22.96 -17.89 -26.21
C GLU A 194 23.37 -19.23 -26.84
N GLY A 195 23.78 -19.23 -28.12
CA GLY A 195 24.39 -20.37 -28.80
C GLY A 195 23.45 -21.20 -29.68
N PHE A 196 22.26 -20.68 -30.01
CA PHE A 196 21.39 -21.31 -31.02
C PHE A 196 21.92 -21.04 -32.43
N LYS A 197 22.04 -22.10 -33.25
CA LYS A 197 22.73 -22.00 -34.55
C LYS A 197 21.83 -21.56 -35.70
N ASN A 198 20.56 -21.97 -35.69
CA ASN A 198 19.64 -21.82 -36.81
C ASN A 198 18.38 -21.07 -36.35
N VAL A 199 18.52 -19.79 -36.03
CA VAL A 199 17.40 -18.97 -35.54
C VAL A 199 16.84 -18.13 -36.67
N TYR A 200 15.53 -18.23 -36.87
CA TYR A 200 14.74 -17.45 -37.79
C TYR A 200 13.68 -16.66 -37.03
N GLN A 201 13.23 -15.56 -37.61
CA GLN A 201 12.06 -14.83 -37.15
C GLN A 201 10.99 -14.79 -38.24
N LEU A 202 9.74 -14.98 -37.85
CA LEU A 202 8.61 -14.84 -38.75
C LEU A 202 8.46 -13.38 -39.18
N GLU A 203 8.67 -13.12 -40.46
CA GLU A 203 8.60 -11.77 -41.02
C GLU A 203 7.19 -11.21 -40.87
N GLY A 204 7.08 -10.05 -40.22
CA GLY A 204 5.78 -9.43 -39.96
C GLY A 204 4.91 -10.14 -38.91
N GLY A 205 5.40 -11.20 -38.28
CA GLY A 205 4.69 -11.91 -37.20
C GLY A 205 3.36 -12.55 -37.65
N ILE A 206 2.52 -12.87 -36.66
CA ILE A 206 1.26 -13.60 -36.86
C ILE A 206 0.29 -12.83 -37.79
N LEU A 207 0.22 -11.50 -37.65
CA LEU A 207 -0.71 -10.71 -38.46
C LEU A 207 -0.38 -10.75 -39.97
N LYS A 208 0.91 -10.72 -40.34
CA LYS A 208 1.33 -10.87 -41.74
C LYS A 208 1.14 -12.30 -42.25
N TYR A 209 1.29 -13.29 -41.36
CA TYR A 209 0.97 -14.68 -41.68
C TYR A 209 -0.52 -14.85 -42.04
N PHE A 210 -1.42 -14.29 -41.22
CA PHE A 210 -2.85 -14.28 -41.50
C PHE A 210 -3.19 -13.58 -42.83
N GLU A 211 -2.57 -12.44 -43.10
CA GLU A 211 -2.76 -11.70 -44.35
C GLU A 211 -2.35 -12.50 -45.60
N GLU A 212 -1.21 -13.18 -45.56
CA GLU A 212 -0.65 -13.83 -46.75
C GLU A 212 -1.15 -15.26 -46.98
N VAL A 213 -1.42 -16.00 -45.90
CA VAL A 213 -1.74 -17.43 -45.95
C VAL A 213 -2.92 -17.87 -45.08
N GLY A 214 -3.58 -16.95 -44.36
CA GLY A 214 -4.71 -17.27 -43.50
C GLY A 214 -4.31 -17.98 -42.20
N GLY A 215 -5.14 -18.90 -41.72
CA GLY A 215 -5.02 -19.54 -40.39
C GLY A 215 -4.37 -20.92 -40.37
N ASP A 216 -3.75 -21.35 -41.47
CA ASP A 216 -3.17 -22.69 -41.54
C ASP A 216 -2.12 -22.91 -40.43
N HIS A 217 -2.19 -24.05 -39.74
CA HIS A 217 -1.36 -24.40 -38.58
C HIS A 217 -1.47 -23.48 -37.35
N TYR A 218 -2.43 -22.55 -37.31
CA TYR A 218 -2.68 -21.69 -36.16
C TYR A 218 -4.00 -22.06 -35.47
N ASP A 219 -3.97 -22.27 -34.16
CA ASP A 219 -5.14 -22.60 -33.37
C ASP A 219 -5.58 -21.37 -32.57
N GLY A 220 -6.86 -20.98 -32.68
CA GLY A 220 -7.46 -19.87 -31.94
C GLY A 220 -7.33 -18.51 -32.62
N GLU A 221 -7.16 -17.46 -31.81
CA GLU A 221 -7.19 -16.05 -32.22
C GLU A 221 -5.87 -15.34 -31.88
N CYS A 222 -5.54 -14.28 -32.61
CA CYS A 222 -4.34 -13.51 -32.32
C CYS A 222 -4.65 -12.32 -31.42
N PHE A 223 -4.04 -12.29 -30.22
CA PHE A 223 -4.18 -11.16 -29.31
C PHE A 223 -3.62 -9.85 -29.89
N VAL A 224 -4.39 -8.76 -29.78
CA VAL A 224 -4.00 -7.39 -30.19
C VAL A 224 -4.08 -6.42 -29.01
N PHE A 225 -3.18 -5.43 -28.99
CA PHE A 225 -2.99 -4.52 -27.85
C PHE A 225 -3.97 -3.32 -27.85
N ASP A 226 -5.24 -3.58 -28.14
CA ASP A 226 -6.31 -2.59 -28.21
C ASP A 226 -7.67 -3.21 -27.80
N GLN A 227 -8.75 -2.43 -27.84
CA GLN A 227 -10.07 -2.86 -27.35
C GLN A 227 -10.67 -4.04 -28.11
N ARG A 228 -10.13 -4.43 -29.28
CA ARG A 228 -10.58 -5.61 -30.00
C ARG A 228 -10.19 -6.91 -29.31
N VAL A 229 -9.13 -6.88 -28.48
CA VAL A 229 -8.57 -8.00 -27.71
C VAL A 229 -8.01 -9.14 -28.58
N GLY A 230 -8.79 -9.70 -29.49
CA GLY A 230 -8.41 -10.75 -30.43
C GLY A 230 -8.81 -10.43 -31.87
N VAL A 231 -8.07 -11.01 -32.82
CA VAL A 231 -8.48 -11.05 -34.23
C VAL A 231 -8.39 -12.47 -34.78
N ASP A 232 -9.34 -12.82 -35.66
CA ASP A 232 -9.37 -14.10 -36.35
C ASP A 232 -8.33 -14.16 -37.49
N PRO A 233 -8.10 -15.34 -38.11
CA PRO A 233 -7.20 -15.46 -39.26
C PRO A 233 -7.58 -14.65 -40.50
N ALA A 234 -8.77 -14.05 -40.55
CA ALA A 234 -9.19 -13.10 -41.57
C ALA A 234 -9.02 -11.63 -41.12
N LEU A 235 -8.31 -11.40 -40.01
CA LEU A 235 -8.04 -10.09 -39.41
C LEU A 235 -9.30 -9.32 -38.96
N ARG A 236 -10.37 -10.06 -38.63
CA ARG A 236 -11.62 -9.49 -38.09
C ARG A 236 -11.62 -9.60 -36.58
N GLU A 237 -12.20 -8.60 -35.92
CA GLU A 237 -12.40 -8.57 -34.47
C GLU A 237 -13.27 -9.75 -34.00
N THR A 238 -12.82 -10.39 -32.93
CA THR A 238 -13.51 -11.52 -32.28
C THR A 238 -14.23 -11.03 -31.02
N PRO A 239 -15.26 -11.74 -30.53
CA PRO A 239 -15.98 -11.36 -29.30
C PRO A 239 -15.21 -11.67 -28.00
N SER A 240 -13.94 -12.10 -28.12
CA SER A 240 -13.09 -12.41 -26.98
C SER A 240 -12.79 -11.16 -26.17
N ASP A 241 -12.86 -11.27 -24.85
CA ASP A 241 -12.48 -10.20 -23.94
C ASP A 241 -11.37 -10.70 -23.01
N VAL A 242 -10.62 -9.80 -22.39
CA VAL A 242 -9.61 -10.14 -21.39
C VAL A 242 -9.92 -9.40 -20.11
N CYS A 243 -9.93 -10.13 -18.99
CA CYS A 243 -10.05 -9.49 -17.69
C CYS A 243 -8.84 -8.57 -17.45
N PHE A 244 -9.02 -7.26 -17.50
CA PHE A 244 -7.93 -6.31 -17.24
C PHE A 244 -7.32 -6.41 -15.83
N ALA A 245 -8.01 -7.05 -14.88
CA ALA A 245 -7.49 -7.25 -13.52
C ALA A 245 -6.49 -8.40 -13.42
N CYS A 246 -6.73 -9.52 -14.11
CA CYS A 246 -5.87 -10.72 -14.03
C CYS A 246 -5.29 -11.18 -15.38
N GLN A 247 -5.56 -10.44 -16.45
CA GLN A 247 -5.13 -10.71 -17.84
C GLN A 247 -5.61 -12.05 -18.40
N THR A 248 -6.58 -12.71 -17.77
CA THR A 248 -7.12 -13.97 -18.27
C THR A 248 -8.12 -13.69 -19.40
N PRO A 249 -7.96 -14.33 -20.58
CA PRO A 249 -9.00 -14.34 -21.60
C PRO A 249 -10.31 -14.90 -21.07
N LEU A 250 -11.42 -14.29 -21.45
CA LEU A 250 -12.75 -14.63 -20.98
C LEU A 250 -13.58 -15.17 -22.14
N GLU A 251 -14.16 -16.35 -21.93
CA GLU A 251 -15.21 -16.84 -22.81
C GLU A 251 -16.46 -15.95 -22.71
N ILE A 252 -17.31 -15.96 -23.74
CA ILE A 252 -18.57 -15.19 -23.75
C ILE A 252 -19.44 -15.52 -22.53
N SER A 253 -19.50 -16.80 -22.14
CA SER A 253 -20.22 -17.26 -20.94
C SER A 253 -19.65 -16.67 -19.64
N GLU A 254 -18.35 -16.43 -19.57
CA GLU A 254 -17.66 -15.86 -18.42
C GLU A 254 -17.80 -14.34 -18.36
N GLN A 255 -18.02 -13.69 -19.50
CA GLN A 255 -18.38 -12.27 -19.58
C GLN A 255 -19.81 -12.01 -19.08
N GLU A 256 -20.68 -13.01 -19.09
CA GLU A 256 -22.04 -12.92 -18.52
C GLU A 256 -22.10 -13.28 -17.02
N ASP A 257 -21.01 -13.75 -16.42
CA ASP A 257 -20.97 -14.13 -15.02
C ASP A 257 -21.13 -12.89 -14.09
N PRO A 258 -21.96 -12.96 -13.03
CA PRO A 258 -22.14 -11.84 -12.10
C PRO A 258 -20.87 -11.34 -11.41
N ARG A 259 -19.82 -12.18 -11.36
CA ARG A 259 -18.51 -11.84 -10.79
C ARG A 259 -17.61 -11.10 -11.80
N TYR A 260 -17.99 -11.08 -13.07
CA TYR A 260 -17.33 -10.25 -14.07
C TYR A 260 -17.78 -8.80 -13.95
N VAL A 261 -16.83 -7.96 -13.59
CA VAL A 261 -17.00 -6.51 -13.62
C VAL A 261 -15.84 -5.98 -14.44
N ALA A 262 -16.15 -5.46 -15.63
CA ALA A 262 -15.15 -4.98 -16.59
C ALA A 262 -14.14 -4.04 -15.90
N GLY A 263 -12.85 -4.40 -15.96
CA GLY A 263 -11.77 -3.65 -15.32
C GLY A 263 -11.56 -3.90 -13.82
N VAL A 264 -12.40 -4.68 -13.15
CA VAL A 264 -12.35 -4.92 -11.70
C VAL A 264 -12.10 -6.39 -11.36
N SER A 265 -12.91 -7.31 -11.86
CA SER A 265 -12.79 -8.75 -11.56
C SER A 265 -13.40 -9.63 -12.65
N CYS A 266 -13.05 -10.90 -12.67
CA CYS A 266 -13.69 -11.95 -13.46
C CYS A 266 -13.87 -13.22 -12.60
N PRO A 267 -14.56 -14.27 -13.09
CA PRO A 267 -14.75 -15.51 -12.34
C PRO A 267 -13.47 -16.16 -11.82
N HIS A 268 -12.34 -15.95 -12.51
CA HIS A 268 -11.03 -16.51 -12.15
C HIS A 268 -10.29 -15.73 -11.06
N CYS A 269 -10.54 -14.42 -10.93
CA CYS A 269 -9.82 -13.57 -9.97
C CYS A 269 -10.73 -12.94 -8.91
N TYR A 270 -12.04 -13.15 -9.00
CA TYR A 270 -12.98 -12.70 -7.99
C TYR A 270 -12.66 -13.36 -6.65
N LYS A 271 -12.41 -12.53 -5.65
CA LYS A 271 -12.30 -12.94 -4.24
C LYS A 271 -13.50 -12.41 -3.46
N PRO A 272 -14.12 -13.19 -2.58
CA PRO A 272 -15.06 -12.69 -1.58
C PRO A 272 -14.45 -11.54 -0.75
N ASP A 273 -15.30 -10.65 -0.23
CA ASP A 273 -14.83 -9.50 0.54
C ASP A 273 -14.09 -9.90 1.82
N GLU A 274 -14.51 -10.99 2.48
CA GLU A 274 -13.85 -11.55 3.65
C GLU A 274 -12.39 -11.96 3.36
N ASP A 275 -12.15 -12.62 2.22
CA ASP A 275 -10.80 -13.04 1.81
C ASP A 275 -9.91 -11.83 1.50
N ARG A 276 -10.46 -10.81 0.82
CA ARG A 276 -9.73 -9.56 0.56
C ARG A 276 -9.37 -8.85 1.86
N GLN A 277 -10.31 -8.82 2.81
CA GLN A 277 -10.10 -8.21 4.11
C GLN A 277 -9.02 -8.94 4.90
N MET A 278 -9.04 -10.27 4.93
CA MET A 278 -8.00 -11.08 5.57
C MET A 278 -6.62 -10.86 4.94
N GLU A 279 -6.55 -10.79 3.61
CA GLU A 279 -5.31 -10.51 2.89
C GLU A 279 -4.78 -9.11 3.22
N GLN A 280 -5.65 -8.11 3.28
CA GLN A 280 -5.30 -6.74 3.65
C GLN A 280 -4.81 -6.65 5.10
N ILE A 281 -5.50 -7.30 6.04
CA ILE A 281 -5.07 -7.40 7.45
C ILE A 281 -3.68 -8.05 7.52
N LYS A 282 -3.43 -9.12 6.76
CA LYS A 282 -2.13 -9.80 6.73
C LYS A 282 -1.02 -8.88 6.18
N LEU A 283 -1.29 -8.15 5.10
CA LEU A 283 -0.33 -7.19 4.54
C LEU A 283 0.00 -6.07 5.54
N ARG A 284 -1.01 -5.56 6.27
CA ARG A 284 -0.78 -4.56 7.32
C ARG A 284 -0.08 -5.10 8.54
N GLN A 285 -0.33 -6.35 8.91
CA GLN A 285 0.42 -7.00 9.97
C GLN A 285 1.91 -7.06 9.61
N ILE A 286 2.24 -7.47 8.37
CA ILE A 286 3.62 -7.49 7.88
C ILE A 286 4.24 -6.09 7.93
N ALA A 287 3.50 -5.05 7.50
CA ALA A 287 3.99 -3.67 7.56
C ALA A 287 4.25 -3.18 9.00
N LEU A 288 3.36 -3.52 9.95
CA LEU A 288 3.56 -3.21 11.37
C LEU A 288 4.79 -3.94 11.94
N ASP A 289 4.95 -5.22 11.62
CA ASP A 289 6.08 -6.03 12.10
C ASP A 289 7.41 -5.46 11.60
N GLN A 290 7.46 -5.00 10.34
CA GLN A 290 8.63 -4.33 9.75
C GLN A 290 8.95 -3.00 10.45
N VAL A 291 7.92 -2.22 10.81
CA VAL A 291 8.09 -0.94 11.53
C VAL A 291 8.51 -1.15 12.98
N CYS A 292 8.12 -2.27 13.60
CA CYS A 292 8.42 -2.57 14.99
C CYS A 292 9.78 -3.25 15.20
N SER A 293 10.49 -3.62 14.12
CA SER A 293 11.75 -4.37 14.22
C SER A 293 12.82 -3.88 13.21
N PRO A 294 13.86 -3.15 13.67
CA PRO A 294 14.04 -2.65 15.04
C PRO A 294 13.03 -1.55 15.36
N LEU A 295 12.79 -1.32 16.65
CA LEU A 295 11.95 -0.22 17.09
C LEU A 295 12.54 1.13 16.63
N PRO A 296 11.72 2.08 16.17
CA PRO A 296 12.16 3.29 15.46
C PRO A 296 12.93 4.31 16.33
N GLY A 297 12.82 4.19 17.65
CA GLY A 297 13.54 5.00 18.65
C GLY A 297 14.59 4.20 19.43
N SER A 298 14.85 2.94 19.07
CA SER A 298 15.92 2.15 19.70
C SER A 298 17.30 2.51 19.16
N VAL A 299 17.36 3.17 18.00
CA VAL A 299 18.59 3.76 17.43
C VAL A 299 18.62 5.25 17.79
N PRO A 300 19.77 5.79 18.27
CA PRO A 300 19.89 7.22 18.58
C PRO A 300 19.47 8.11 17.42
N TYR A 301 18.63 9.10 17.69
CA TYR A 301 18.18 10.07 16.70
C TYR A 301 18.01 11.47 17.27
N ASP A 302 18.03 12.46 16.38
CA ASP A 302 17.76 13.85 16.74
C ASP A 302 16.26 14.09 16.81
N ASN A 303 15.77 14.31 18.03
CA ASN A 303 14.35 14.52 18.28
C ASN A 303 14.03 16.02 18.32
N HIS A 304 13.27 16.48 17.33
CA HIS A 304 12.79 17.86 17.24
C HIS A 304 11.38 17.97 17.82
N CYS A 305 11.28 18.42 19.06
CA CYS A 305 10.01 18.61 19.76
C CYS A 305 9.44 20.00 19.46
N PRO A 306 8.27 20.12 18.80
CA PRO A 306 7.68 21.42 18.53
C PRO A 306 7.13 22.08 19.80
N VAL A 307 7.43 23.36 19.96
CA VAL A 307 6.87 24.24 21.00
C VAL A 307 6.06 25.32 20.30
N ARG A 308 4.76 25.40 20.59
CA ARG A 308 3.86 26.38 20.00
C ARG A 308 3.56 27.49 20.99
N ILE A 309 3.69 28.74 20.53
CA ILE A 309 3.44 29.93 21.34
C ILE A 309 1.93 30.16 21.48
N SER A 310 1.47 30.23 22.73
CA SER A 310 0.06 30.52 23.05
C SER A 310 -0.27 32.00 22.82
N THR A 311 -1.56 32.32 22.76
CA THR A 311 -2.05 33.70 22.64
C THR A 311 -1.62 34.58 23.81
N GLU A 312 -1.44 34.00 24.98
CA GLU A 312 -1.07 34.70 26.22
C GLU A 312 0.38 35.20 26.19
N CYS A 313 1.23 34.57 25.38
CA CYS A 313 2.65 34.89 25.26
C CYS A 313 2.95 35.87 24.12
N ASP A 314 1.92 36.42 23.45
CA ASP A 314 2.11 37.33 22.31
C ASP A 314 2.92 38.58 22.71
N GLY A 315 3.99 38.85 21.96
CA GLY A 315 4.87 39.99 22.20
C GLY A 315 5.91 39.82 23.32
N MET A 316 5.88 38.71 24.07
CA MET A 316 6.93 38.35 25.02
C MET A 316 8.24 38.00 24.31
N THR A 317 9.36 38.00 25.03
CA THR A 317 10.58 37.35 24.52
C THR A 317 10.36 35.83 24.46
N LEU A 318 11.07 35.12 23.59
CA LEU A 318 10.93 33.66 23.51
C LEU A 318 11.29 32.99 24.85
N LEU A 319 12.31 33.49 25.56
CA LEU A 319 12.67 32.98 26.87
C LEU A 319 11.54 33.18 27.91
N ASP A 320 10.96 34.37 27.98
CA ASP A 320 9.87 34.65 28.93
C ASP A 320 8.61 33.84 28.55
N ALA A 321 8.33 33.69 27.26
CA ALA A 321 7.24 32.85 26.77
C ALA A 321 7.42 31.38 27.17
N LEU A 322 8.63 30.83 27.06
CA LEU A 322 8.94 29.46 27.49
C LEU A 322 8.78 29.29 29.01
N CYS A 323 9.23 30.27 29.79
CA CYS A 323 9.05 30.27 31.25
C CYS A 323 7.57 30.35 31.65
N HIS A 324 6.75 31.12 30.91
CA HIS A 324 5.31 31.19 31.13
C HIS A 324 4.60 29.88 30.77
N LEU A 325 4.89 29.31 29.58
CA LEU A 325 4.28 28.07 29.11
C LEU A 325 4.67 26.85 29.96
N PHE A 326 5.88 26.85 30.52
CA PHE A 326 6.42 25.76 31.32
C PHE A 326 6.85 26.26 32.71
N ALA A 327 5.91 26.86 33.46
CA ALA A 327 6.17 27.48 34.77
C ALA A 327 6.80 26.56 35.84
N HIS A 328 6.75 25.23 35.63
CA HIS A 328 7.39 24.24 36.49
C HIS A 328 8.87 23.97 36.13
N VAL A 329 9.39 24.59 35.08
CA VAL A 329 10.78 24.46 34.62
C VAL A 329 11.52 25.74 34.93
N GLU A 330 12.65 25.61 35.63
CA GLU A 330 13.51 26.73 36.02
C GLU A 330 14.03 27.51 34.79
N ARG A 331 14.10 28.84 34.90
CA ARG A 331 14.57 29.73 33.81
C ARG A 331 15.97 29.35 33.32
N SER A 332 16.86 28.98 34.23
CA SER A 332 18.25 28.60 33.93
C SER A 332 18.35 27.38 33.01
N PHE A 333 17.36 26.48 33.04
CA PHE A 333 17.30 25.35 32.12
C PHE A 333 17.12 25.82 30.68
N TRP A 334 16.23 26.79 30.45
CA TRP A 334 15.98 27.35 29.11
C TRP A 334 17.17 28.15 28.60
N GLU A 335 17.78 28.98 29.44
CA GLU A 335 19.00 29.74 29.13
C GLU A 335 20.12 28.79 28.66
N GLY A 336 20.36 27.68 29.37
CA GLY A 336 21.33 26.68 28.96
C GLY A 336 21.01 26.01 27.61
N LEU A 337 19.74 25.83 27.25
CA LEU A 337 19.38 25.30 25.93
C LEU A 337 19.64 26.30 24.80
N PHE A 338 19.44 27.60 25.05
CA PHE A 338 19.80 28.66 24.10
C PHE A 338 21.31 28.72 23.86
N GLU A 339 22.11 28.69 24.94
CA GLU A 339 23.58 28.68 24.86
C GLU A 339 24.12 27.47 24.08
N GLN A 340 23.47 26.32 24.22
CA GLN A 340 23.81 25.09 23.51
C GLN A 340 23.28 25.05 22.06
N GLY A 341 22.56 26.08 21.60
CA GLY A 341 21.96 26.12 20.27
C GLY A 341 20.87 25.06 20.04
N LYS A 342 20.18 24.62 21.10
CA LYS A 342 19.17 23.54 21.06
C LYS A 342 17.73 24.03 20.92
N LEU A 343 17.51 25.34 20.93
CA LEU A 343 16.27 25.95 20.50
C LEU A 343 16.45 26.45 19.07
N LEU A 344 15.58 25.99 18.18
CA LEU A 344 15.67 26.22 16.75
C LEU A 344 14.39 26.87 16.21
N THR A 345 14.52 27.60 15.11
CA THR A 345 13.40 27.97 14.25
C THR A 345 12.79 26.73 13.59
N ARG A 346 11.67 26.90 12.88
CA ARG A 346 11.04 25.81 12.13
C ARG A 346 11.92 25.29 10.99
N GLU A 347 12.80 26.16 10.48
CA GLU A 347 13.78 25.87 9.43
C GLU A 347 15.03 25.14 9.98
N GLY A 348 15.16 25.03 11.31
CA GLY A 348 16.25 24.30 11.96
C GLY A 348 17.43 25.17 12.41
N GLU A 349 17.30 26.50 12.37
CA GLU A 349 18.38 27.43 12.75
C GLU A 349 18.31 27.82 14.22
N PRO A 350 19.43 27.95 14.95
CA PRO A 350 19.42 28.42 16.34
C PRO A 350 18.74 29.78 16.49
N VAL A 351 17.92 29.94 17.53
CA VAL A 351 17.16 31.16 17.78
C VAL A 351 17.65 31.88 19.04
N SER A 352 17.64 33.22 19.03
CA SER A 352 18.01 34.04 20.19
C SER A 352 16.89 34.05 21.25
N PRO A 353 17.21 34.07 22.56
CA PRO A 353 16.22 34.17 23.63
C PRO A 353 15.41 35.48 23.59
N ASP A 354 15.97 36.56 23.03
CA ASP A 354 15.41 37.91 23.07
C ASP A 354 14.43 38.21 21.94
N ILE A 355 14.23 37.27 21.00
CA ILE A 355 13.29 37.49 19.91
C ILE A 355 11.88 37.65 20.46
N ARG A 356 11.11 38.56 19.88
CA ARG A 356 9.70 38.73 20.24
C ARG A 356 8.85 37.73 19.48
N VAL A 357 8.14 36.88 20.22
CA VAL A 357 7.29 35.85 19.64
C VAL A 357 5.90 36.39 19.33
N ARG A 358 5.24 35.78 18.35
CA ARG A 358 3.82 36.00 18.05
C ARG A 358 2.99 34.76 18.33
N SER A 359 1.74 34.99 18.70
CA SER A 359 0.76 33.93 18.90
C SER A 359 0.68 32.99 17.69
N GLY A 360 0.81 31.69 17.96
CA GLY A 360 0.72 30.65 16.96
C GLY A 360 2.03 30.31 16.25
N GLU A 361 3.11 31.07 16.46
CA GLU A 361 4.46 30.71 16.03
C GLU A 361 4.91 29.40 16.69
N SER A 362 5.82 28.69 16.03
CA SER A 362 6.33 27.40 16.48
C SER A 362 7.85 27.35 16.37
N TYR A 363 8.47 26.89 17.44
CA TYR A 363 9.91 26.64 17.54
C TYR A 363 10.15 25.15 17.76
N LEU A 364 11.39 24.70 17.61
CA LEU A 364 11.78 23.31 17.82
C LEU A 364 12.80 23.23 18.96
N ARG A 365 12.52 22.38 19.95
CA ARG A 365 13.51 21.96 20.94
C ARG A 365 14.20 20.70 20.43
N LEU A 366 15.52 20.76 20.24
CA LEU A 366 16.36 19.65 19.82
C LEU A 366 16.81 18.83 21.04
N LEU A 367 16.50 17.53 21.02
CA LEU A 367 17.08 16.53 21.93
C LEU A 367 17.97 15.60 21.10
N PRO A 368 19.28 15.85 21.03
CA PRO A 368 20.19 15.06 20.20
C PRO A 368 20.43 13.69 20.82
N GLY A 369 20.64 12.69 19.96
CA GLY A 369 20.95 11.31 20.40
C GLY A 369 19.90 10.70 21.32
N THR A 370 18.62 11.04 21.12
CA THR A 370 17.51 10.48 21.88
C THR A 370 17.42 8.98 21.61
N VAL A 371 17.42 8.18 22.68
CA VAL A 371 17.11 6.75 22.66
C VAL A 371 15.90 6.53 23.54
N GLU A 372 14.88 5.90 22.98
CA GLU A 372 13.64 5.62 23.68
C GLU A 372 13.69 4.25 24.37
N PRO A 373 13.11 4.09 25.57
CA PRO A 373 13.05 2.80 26.23
C PRO A 373 12.23 1.79 25.43
N ASP A 374 12.53 0.51 25.61
CA ASP A 374 11.80 -0.57 24.96
C ASP A 374 10.30 -0.57 25.32
N VAL A 375 9.51 -1.00 24.35
CA VAL A 375 8.05 -1.16 24.45
C VAL A 375 7.65 -2.49 23.84
N ALA A 376 6.46 -2.98 24.19
CA ALA A 376 5.91 -4.16 23.58
C ALA A 376 5.57 -3.92 22.10
N THR A 377 5.97 -4.86 21.23
CA THR A 377 5.89 -4.75 19.77
C THR A 377 4.78 -5.59 19.13
N THR A 378 4.09 -6.44 19.91
CA THR A 378 3.10 -7.41 19.41
C THR A 378 1.72 -6.79 19.14
N ILE A 379 1.69 -5.75 18.29
CA ILE A 379 0.46 -5.13 17.82
C ILE A 379 -0.21 -6.06 16.81
N ARG A 380 -1.48 -6.42 17.03
CA ARG A 380 -2.25 -7.24 16.07
C ARG A 380 -3.31 -6.41 15.37
N VAL A 381 -3.42 -6.50 14.06
CA VAL A 381 -4.53 -5.90 13.31
C VAL A 381 -5.75 -6.80 13.43
N LEU A 382 -6.86 -6.27 13.94
CA LEU A 382 -8.11 -7.01 14.12
C LEU A 382 -9.08 -6.78 12.96
N HIS A 383 -9.07 -5.56 12.40
CA HIS A 383 -9.98 -5.16 11.33
C HIS A 383 -9.45 -3.94 10.58
N GLU A 384 -9.70 -3.88 9.28
CA GLU A 384 -9.52 -2.71 8.44
C GLU A 384 -10.63 -2.65 7.38
N ASP A 385 -11.15 -1.45 7.15
CA ASP A 385 -12.06 -1.11 6.05
C ASP A 385 -11.77 0.33 5.57
N GLU A 386 -12.61 0.93 4.73
CA GLU A 386 -12.41 2.28 4.17
C GLU A 386 -12.44 3.41 5.23
N SER A 387 -12.97 3.14 6.42
CA SER A 387 -13.24 4.15 7.44
C SER A 387 -12.39 4.01 8.69
N ILE A 388 -12.15 2.77 9.13
CA ILE A 388 -11.53 2.47 10.43
C ILE A 388 -10.42 1.42 10.34
N VAL A 389 -9.55 1.45 11.35
CA VAL A 389 -8.57 0.41 11.64
C VAL A 389 -8.72 0.03 13.11
N VAL A 390 -8.85 -1.25 13.42
CA VAL A 390 -8.93 -1.76 14.78
C VAL A 390 -7.72 -2.62 15.05
N VAL A 391 -7.04 -2.34 16.17
CA VAL A 391 -5.83 -3.05 16.57
C VAL A 391 -5.96 -3.55 18.01
N HIS A 392 -5.30 -4.66 18.29
CA HIS A 392 -4.97 -5.10 19.63
C HIS A 392 -3.65 -4.45 20.04
N LYS A 393 -3.73 -3.55 21.02
CA LYS A 393 -2.58 -2.87 21.61
C LYS A 393 -1.92 -3.77 22.68
N PRO A 394 -0.61 -4.05 22.59
CA PRO A 394 0.13 -4.73 23.64
C PRO A 394 0.52 -3.74 24.76
N ALA A 395 1.14 -4.23 25.82
CA ALA A 395 1.64 -3.41 26.92
C ALA A 395 3.00 -3.94 27.39
N PRO A 396 3.92 -3.06 27.83
CA PRO A 396 3.81 -1.60 27.89
C PRO A 396 3.96 -0.95 26.50
N LEU A 397 3.04 -0.06 26.12
CA LEU A 397 3.12 0.72 24.88
C LEU A 397 2.29 2.02 25.03
N PRO A 398 2.90 3.21 25.06
CA PRO A 398 2.15 4.46 25.11
C PRO A 398 1.31 4.72 23.85
N MET A 399 0.19 5.43 24.01
CA MET A 399 -0.70 5.73 22.87
C MET A 399 -0.16 6.83 21.95
N HIS A 400 0.41 7.88 22.53
CA HIS A 400 0.88 9.09 21.83
C HIS A 400 2.16 9.60 22.50
N PRO A 401 2.92 10.50 21.84
CA PRO A 401 4.14 11.07 22.41
C PRO A 401 3.91 11.64 23.80
N SER A 402 4.65 11.14 24.79
CA SER A 402 4.56 11.57 26.18
C SER A 402 5.83 11.17 26.95
N GLY A 403 6.36 12.10 27.74
CA GLY A 403 7.58 11.86 28.53
C GLY A 403 8.76 11.44 27.65
N ARG A 404 9.33 10.28 27.97
CA ARG A 404 10.47 9.65 27.29
C ARG A 404 10.13 8.88 26.00
N TYR A 405 8.85 8.84 25.61
CA TYR A 405 8.38 8.12 24.44
C TYR A 405 7.85 9.09 23.37
N HIS A 406 8.35 8.98 22.15
CA HIS A 406 8.01 9.80 21.00
C HIS A 406 7.64 8.93 19.79
N ARG A 407 8.57 8.09 19.32
CA ARG A 407 8.35 7.13 18.22
C ARG A 407 7.87 5.77 18.73
N HIS A 408 8.19 5.39 19.96
CA HIS A 408 7.71 4.17 20.62
C HIS A 408 6.28 4.36 21.16
N THR A 409 5.37 4.75 20.26
CA THR A 409 3.97 5.00 20.59
C THR A 409 3.07 4.35 19.54
N LEU A 410 1.92 3.82 19.97
CA LEU A 410 0.98 3.16 19.06
C LEU A 410 0.59 4.07 17.89
N GLN A 411 0.34 5.36 18.17
CA GLN A 411 -0.02 6.34 17.15
C GLN A 411 1.08 6.55 16.11
N TRP A 412 2.36 6.49 16.50
CA TRP A 412 3.48 6.62 15.56
C TRP A 412 3.62 5.35 14.72
N LEU A 413 3.62 4.17 15.36
CA LEU A 413 3.79 2.87 14.70
C LEU A 413 2.68 2.60 13.68
N VAL A 414 1.43 2.90 14.04
CA VAL A 414 0.28 2.79 13.11
C VAL A 414 0.40 3.78 11.94
N ASN A 415 0.85 5.02 12.19
CA ASN A 415 1.03 5.98 11.09
C ASN A 415 2.12 5.53 10.10
N ALA A 416 3.22 4.97 10.60
CA ALA A 416 4.30 4.47 9.77
C ALA A 416 3.86 3.25 8.92
N ALA A 417 3.07 2.33 9.49
CA ALA A 417 2.59 1.15 8.76
C ALA A 417 1.44 1.45 7.76
N TRP A 418 0.80 2.63 7.84
CA TRP A 418 -0.29 3.05 6.96
C TRP A 418 0.05 4.18 5.98
N GLU A 419 1.34 4.52 5.80
CA GLU A 419 1.76 5.59 4.88
C GLU A 419 1.20 5.39 3.44
N PRO A 420 0.71 6.45 2.74
CA PRO A 420 0.67 7.88 3.12
C PRO A 420 -0.51 8.30 4.01
N GLU A 421 -1.38 7.36 4.38
CA GLU A 421 -2.48 7.66 5.28
C GLU A 421 -1.96 7.92 6.71
N ARG A 422 -2.74 8.68 7.49
CA ARG A 422 -2.41 8.99 8.88
C ARG A 422 -3.61 8.68 9.78
N PRO A 423 -3.87 7.40 10.08
CA PRO A 423 -4.95 7.00 10.96
C PRO A 423 -4.86 7.71 12.32
N ARG A 424 -6.00 8.08 12.91
CA ARG A 424 -6.02 8.81 14.19
C ARG A 424 -6.74 8.02 15.25
N ALA A 425 -6.09 7.86 16.40
CA ALA A 425 -6.68 7.20 17.55
C ALA A 425 -7.99 7.91 17.96
N VAL A 426 -9.06 7.12 18.07
CA VAL A 426 -10.38 7.63 18.48
C VAL A 426 -10.45 7.78 19.99
N HIS A 427 -9.83 6.85 20.72
CA HIS A 427 -9.74 6.84 22.17
C HIS A 427 -8.32 6.45 22.60
N ARG A 428 -8.08 6.45 23.92
CA ARG A 428 -6.78 6.10 24.52
C ARG A 428 -6.94 4.96 25.51
N LEU A 429 -5.89 4.15 25.62
CA LEU A 429 -5.62 3.26 26.75
C LEU A 429 -4.36 3.74 27.47
N ASP A 430 -4.21 3.39 28.74
CA ASP A 430 -2.96 3.65 29.47
C ASP A 430 -1.81 2.82 28.87
N ALA A 431 -0.57 3.25 29.08
CA ALA A 431 0.61 2.59 28.49
C ALA A 431 0.65 1.08 28.86
N ASN A 432 0.34 0.76 30.11
CA ASN A 432 0.38 -0.60 30.64
C ASN A 432 -0.92 -1.40 30.39
N THR A 433 -1.97 -0.80 29.82
CA THR A 433 -3.23 -1.49 29.50
C THR A 433 -3.17 -2.13 28.13
N THR A 434 -3.56 -3.40 28.03
CA THR A 434 -3.67 -4.14 26.76
C THR A 434 -5.09 -4.05 26.20
N GLY A 435 -5.28 -4.42 24.92
CA GLY A 435 -6.60 -4.69 24.36
C GLY A 435 -6.98 -3.83 23.16
N VAL A 436 -8.28 -3.75 22.87
CA VAL A 436 -8.81 -3.17 21.62
C VAL A 436 -8.64 -1.65 21.57
N VAL A 437 -8.11 -1.15 20.46
CA VAL A 437 -8.03 0.27 20.12
C VAL A 437 -8.53 0.50 18.70
N VAL A 438 -9.40 1.50 18.52
CA VAL A 438 -9.86 1.92 17.20
C VAL A 438 -9.25 3.24 16.73
N PHE A 439 -8.86 3.26 15.46
CA PHE A 439 -8.37 4.40 14.71
C PHE A 439 -9.35 4.73 13.59
N GLY A 440 -9.62 6.01 13.35
CA GLY A 440 -10.25 6.45 12.11
C GLY A 440 -9.18 6.70 11.04
N ARG A 441 -9.36 6.15 9.82
CA ARG A 441 -8.40 6.35 8.71
C ARG A 441 -8.22 7.83 8.34
N THR A 442 -9.24 8.65 8.58
CA THR A 442 -9.21 10.10 8.38
C THR A 442 -9.54 10.87 9.65
N ARG A 443 -9.18 12.15 9.68
CA ARG A 443 -9.60 13.08 10.75
C ARG A 443 -11.12 13.15 10.88
N ARG A 444 -11.85 13.06 9.76
CA ARG A 444 -13.32 13.09 9.74
C ARG A 444 -13.91 11.85 10.41
N HIS A 445 -13.42 10.65 10.07
CA HIS A 445 -13.88 9.40 10.67
C HIS A 445 -13.58 9.37 12.17
N ALA A 446 -12.35 9.72 12.56
CA ALA A 446 -11.98 9.77 13.98
C ALA A 446 -12.83 10.77 14.77
N GLY A 447 -13.11 11.95 14.22
CA GLY A 447 -13.94 12.97 14.85
C GLY A 447 -15.39 12.53 15.10
N LYS A 448 -16.02 11.86 14.12
CA LYS A 448 -17.37 11.29 14.29
C LYS A 448 -17.41 10.26 15.41
N MET A 449 -16.44 9.34 15.44
CA MET A 449 -16.41 8.29 16.45
C MET A 449 -16.12 8.87 17.85
N GLN A 450 -15.23 9.86 17.95
CA GLN A 450 -14.93 10.56 19.21
C GLN A 450 -16.18 11.19 19.84
N GLU A 451 -17.14 11.64 19.03
CA GLU A 451 -18.42 12.13 19.54
C GLU A 451 -19.24 11.02 20.21
N GLY A 452 -19.25 9.82 19.64
CA GLY A 452 -19.87 8.64 20.25
C GLY A 452 -19.27 8.30 21.61
N PHE A 453 -17.93 8.35 21.73
CA PHE A 453 -17.24 8.16 23.01
C PHE A 453 -17.60 9.24 24.04
N LYS A 454 -17.73 10.50 23.61
CA LYS A 454 -18.13 11.62 24.50
C LYS A 454 -19.58 11.51 24.97
N LYS A 455 -20.48 11.02 24.12
CA LYS A 455 -21.91 10.82 24.43
C LYS A 455 -22.20 9.52 25.19
N GLY A 456 -21.21 8.66 25.42
CA GLY A 456 -21.41 7.38 26.08
C GLY A 456 -22.14 6.32 25.22
N ALA A 457 -22.17 6.49 23.89
CA ALA A 457 -22.80 5.53 22.96
C ALA A 457 -21.95 4.28 22.67
N VAL A 458 -20.74 4.23 23.23
CA VAL A 458 -19.76 3.16 23.05
C VAL A 458 -19.76 2.27 24.27
N GLU A 459 -19.94 0.97 24.05
CA GLU A 459 -19.82 -0.03 25.09
C GLU A 459 -18.36 -0.45 25.23
N LYS A 460 -17.84 -0.37 26.45
CA LYS A 460 -16.45 -0.75 26.77
C LYS A 460 -16.50 -1.76 27.89
N VAL A 461 -15.90 -2.92 27.68
CA VAL A 461 -15.81 -3.99 28.66
C VAL A 461 -14.33 -4.31 28.89
N TYR A 462 -13.92 -4.28 30.14
CA TYR A 462 -12.56 -4.58 30.56
C TYR A 462 -12.54 -5.82 31.42
N LEU A 463 -11.50 -6.64 31.30
CA LEU A 463 -11.13 -7.64 32.29
C LEU A 463 -10.07 -7.04 33.20
N VAL A 464 -10.20 -7.25 34.50
CA VAL A 464 -9.25 -6.74 35.50
C VAL A 464 -9.07 -7.75 36.62
N ARG A 465 -7.82 -8.03 37.00
CA ARG A 465 -7.51 -8.84 38.18
C ARG A 465 -7.06 -7.93 39.30
N VAL A 466 -7.67 -8.09 40.47
CA VAL A 466 -7.46 -7.23 41.65
C VAL A 466 -6.94 -8.02 42.83
N GLN A 467 -6.28 -7.34 43.75
CA GLN A 467 -5.86 -7.89 45.03
C GLN A 467 -7.02 -7.86 46.04
N GLY A 468 -7.18 -8.94 46.79
CA GLY A 468 -8.29 -9.12 47.72
C GLY A 468 -9.58 -9.57 47.04
N HIS A 469 -10.57 -9.91 47.85
CA HIS A 469 -11.87 -10.38 47.39
C HIS A 469 -12.95 -9.32 47.69
N PRO A 470 -13.53 -8.69 46.65
CA PRO A 470 -14.69 -7.85 46.85
C PRO A 470 -15.83 -8.63 47.50
N GLU A 471 -16.50 -8.01 48.48
CA GLU A 471 -17.60 -8.62 49.22
C GLU A 471 -18.80 -8.88 48.31
N TRP A 472 -19.14 -7.92 47.44
CA TRP A 472 -20.28 -8.00 46.54
C TRP A 472 -19.93 -8.55 45.16
N ASP A 473 -20.86 -9.32 44.59
CA ASP A 473 -20.71 -9.85 43.23
C ASP A 473 -20.84 -8.78 42.13
N ALA A 474 -21.48 -7.66 42.44
CA ALA A 474 -21.53 -6.49 41.57
C ALA A 474 -21.57 -5.20 42.41
N PHE A 475 -20.84 -4.18 41.97
CA PHE A 475 -20.76 -2.88 42.64
C PHE A 475 -20.42 -1.76 41.66
N THR A 476 -20.57 -0.50 42.08
CA THR A 476 -20.29 0.69 41.26
C THR A 476 -19.44 1.67 42.06
N CYS A 477 -18.51 2.35 41.40
CA CYS A 477 -17.78 3.48 41.95
C CYS A 477 -18.09 4.75 41.16
N GLU A 478 -18.47 5.82 41.87
CA GLU A 478 -18.80 7.14 41.30
C GLU A 478 -17.84 8.24 41.79
N ALA A 479 -16.72 7.84 42.40
CA ALA A 479 -15.75 8.77 42.95
C ALA A 479 -15.19 9.69 41.83
N PRO A 480 -15.30 11.03 41.98
CA PRO A 480 -14.77 11.99 41.01
C PRO A 480 -13.24 11.96 40.98
N ILE A 481 -12.65 12.21 39.81
CA ILE A 481 -11.21 12.07 39.57
C ILE A 481 -10.58 13.45 39.34
N SER A 482 -9.44 13.70 39.99
CA SER A 482 -8.70 14.96 39.96
C SER A 482 -8.46 15.51 38.55
N ARG A 483 -8.62 16.83 38.39
CA ARG A 483 -8.38 17.56 37.12
C ARG A 483 -6.91 17.62 36.73
N GLU A 484 -6.05 17.71 37.73
CA GLU A 484 -4.60 17.70 37.57
C GLU A 484 -4.01 16.34 37.93
N SER A 485 -2.86 16.01 37.35
CA SER A 485 -2.12 14.82 37.74
C SER A 485 -1.25 15.11 38.95
N SER A 486 -1.18 14.16 39.88
CA SER A 486 -0.20 14.18 40.96
C SER A 486 1.19 13.78 40.45
N ARG A 487 2.13 13.55 41.37
CA ARG A 487 3.51 13.12 41.05
C ARG A 487 3.49 11.94 40.06
N LEU A 488 4.33 12.00 39.03
CA LEU A 488 4.48 10.95 38.00
C LEU A 488 3.22 10.65 37.16
N GLY A 489 2.28 11.60 37.06
CA GLY A 489 1.12 11.46 36.16
C GLY A 489 -0.03 10.61 36.72
N ALA A 490 0.02 10.25 38.00
CA ALA A 490 -1.07 9.57 38.70
C ALA A 490 -2.28 10.51 38.92
N ARG A 491 -3.42 9.93 39.29
CA ARG A 491 -4.68 10.62 39.54
C ARG A 491 -5.22 10.21 40.90
N THR A 492 -5.86 11.14 41.58
CA THR A 492 -6.48 10.89 42.89
C THR A 492 -7.97 11.15 42.82
N VAL A 493 -8.70 10.70 43.85
CA VAL A 493 -10.09 11.11 44.06
C VAL A 493 -10.09 12.55 44.58
N ASP A 494 -10.98 13.36 44.04
CA ASP A 494 -11.14 14.79 44.39
C ASP A 494 -12.64 15.10 44.44
N GLU A 495 -13.22 15.05 45.64
CA GLU A 495 -14.66 15.21 45.86
C GLU A 495 -15.15 16.65 45.65
N GLU A 496 -14.26 17.64 45.70
CA GLU A 496 -14.64 19.04 45.59
C GLU A 496 -14.58 19.53 44.13
N ASP A 497 -13.48 19.24 43.43
CA ASP A 497 -13.18 19.82 42.11
C ASP A 497 -12.90 18.78 41.01
N GLY A 498 -13.04 17.49 41.33
CA GLY A 498 -12.81 16.39 40.39
C GLY A 498 -13.83 16.32 39.24
N HIS A 499 -13.42 15.67 38.15
CA HIS A 499 -14.33 15.31 37.07
C HIS A 499 -15.16 14.10 37.45
N GLU A 500 -16.48 14.18 37.23
CA GLU A 500 -17.38 13.04 37.36
C GLU A 500 -16.86 11.82 36.59
N ALA A 501 -16.86 10.69 37.29
CA ALA A 501 -16.41 9.41 36.79
C ALA A 501 -17.27 8.28 37.37
N ARG A 502 -17.71 7.35 36.52
CA ARG A 502 -18.53 6.20 36.93
C ARG A 502 -18.05 4.91 36.29
N THR A 503 -17.86 3.87 37.11
CA THR A 503 -17.45 2.52 36.68
C THR A 503 -18.28 1.46 37.39
N GLY A 504 -18.91 0.58 36.62
CA GLY A 504 -19.56 -0.62 37.14
C GLY A 504 -18.60 -1.82 37.13
N PHE A 505 -18.71 -2.68 38.12
CA PHE A 505 -17.88 -3.89 38.29
C PHE A 505 -18.75 -5.11 38.54
N ILE A 506 -18.36 -6.24 37.95
CA ILE A 506 -18.97 -7.56 38.18
C ILE A 506 -17.83 -8.54 38.49
N VAL A 507 -17.92 -9.25 39.61
CA VAL A 507 -16.95 -10.27 40.00
C VAL A 507 -17.22 -11.55 39.20
N LEU A 508 -16.22 -12.00 38.45
CA LEU A 508 -16.28 -13.21 37.64
C LEU A 508 -15.74 -14.43 38.41
N SER A 509 -14.65 -14.25 39.16
CA SER A 509 -14.10 -15.29 40.05
C SER A 509 -13.38 -14.67 41.24
N ARG A 510 -13.31 -15.44 42.34
CA ARG A 510 -12.48 -15.18 43.51
C ARG A 510 -11.56 -16.39 43.65
N ASP A 511 -10.27 -16.19 43.46
CA ASP A 511 -9.28 -17.27 43.31
C ASP A 511 -8.58 -17.55 44.64
N ALA A 512 -8.07 -18.77 44.82
CA ALA A 512 -7.47 -19.20 46.09
C ALA A 512 -6.17 -18.44 46.46
N ASP A 513 -5.54 -17.77 45.49
CA ASP A 513 -4.33 -16.95 45.67
C ASP A 513 -4.62 -15.56 46.28
N GLY A 514 -5.88 -15.29 46.65
CA GLY A 514 -6.30 -14.03 47.26
C GLY A 514 -6.56 -12.91 46.24
N THR A 515 -6.66 -13.25 44.95
CA THR A 515 -7.03 -12.31 43.89
C THR A 515 -8.43 -12.58 43.35
N ALA A 516 -9.06 -11.57 42.76
CA ALA A 516 -10.35 -11.71 42.09
C ALA A 516 -10.28 -11.22 40.64
N LEU A 517 -10.96 -11.92 39.73
CA LEU A 517 -11.16 -11.48 38.36
C LEU A 517 -12.50 -10.77 38.25
N LEU A 518 -12.48 -9.56 37.70
CA LEU A 518 -13.65 -8.73 37.52
C LEU A 518 -13.81 -8.32 36.05
N GLU A 519 -15.07 -8.12 35.67
CA GLU A 519 -15.44 -7.33 34.51
C GLU A 519 -15.67 -5.88 34.95
N ALA A 520 -15.05 -4.92 34.27
CA ALA A 520 -15.22 -3.49 34.53
C ALA A 520 -15.84 -2.78 33.32
N ARG A 521 -16.86 -1.96 33.56
CA ARG A 521 -17.61 -1.19 32.56
C ARG A 521 -17.57 0.30 32.89
N PRO A 522 -16.62 1.06 32.34
CA PRO A 522 -16.53 2.50 32.58
C PRO A 522 -17.55 3.26 31.72
N PHE A 523 -18.45 4.00 32.36
CA PHE A 523 -19.43 4.86 31.68
C PHE A 523 -18.81 6.18 31.22
N THR A 524 -17.76 6.62 31.91
CA THR A 524 -16.91 7.77 31.56
C THR A 524 -15.54 7.31 31.03
N GLY A 525 -14.64 8.25 30.72
CA GLY A 525 -13.31 7.95 30.17
C GLY A 525 -12.21 8.84 30.75
N ARG A 526 -12.04 8.85 32.07
CA ARG A 526 -10.97 9.63 32.74
C ARG A 526 -9.65 8.84 32.77
N THR A 527 -8.54 9.56 32.84
CA THR A 527 -7.19 8.96 32.96
C THR A 527 -7.13 8.07 34.21
N ASN A 528 -6.60 6.85 34.07
CA ASN A 528 -6.48 5.85 35.15
C ASN A 528 -7.80 5.47 35.85
N GLN A 529 -8.97 5.76 35.28
CA GLN A 529 -10.26 5.68 36.00
C GLN A 529 -10.52 4.34 36.71
N ILE A 530 -10.40 3.22 35.99
CA ILE A 530 -10.65 1.88 36.55
C ILE A 530 -9.69 1.60 37.72
N ARG A 531 -8.42 1.98 37.56
CA ARG A 531 -7.36 1.72 38.53
C ARG A 531 -7.57 2.52 39.81
N VAL A 532 -7.86 3.83 39.70
CA VAL A 532 -8.15 4.71 40.84
C VAL A 532 -9.40 4.26 41.59
N HIS A 533 -10.48 3.93 40.87
CA HIS A 533 -11.74 3.46 41.48
C HIS A 533 -11.54 2.17 42.27
N LEU A 534 -10.83 1.20 41.71
CA LEU A 534 -10.55 -0.07 42.38
C LEU A 534 -9.60 0.11 43.57
N TRP A 535 -8.59 0.96 43.45
CA TRP A 535 -7.68 1.29 44.54
C TRP A 535 -8.38 1.99 45.71
N GLN A 536 -9.25 2.96 45.42
CA GLN A 536 -10.07 3.65 46.43
C GLN A 536 -11.00 2.68 47.18
N LEU A 537 -11.49 1.64 46.49
CA LEU A 537 -12.32 0.59 47.08
C LEU A 537 -11.50 -0.47 47.84
N GLY A 538 -10.17 -0.32 47.95
CA GLY A 538 -9.30 -1.27 48.65
C GLY A 538 -8.91 -2.50 47.83
N HIS A 539 -9.15 -2.50 46.52
CA HIS A 539 -8.88 -3.62 45.61
C HIS A 539 -7.95 -3.22 44.45
N PRO A 540 -6.68 -2.83 44.70
CA PRO A 540 -5.77 -2.42 43.63
C PRO A 540 -5.60 -3.48 42.55
N VAL A 541 -5.41 -3.01 41.31
CA VAL A 541 -5.13 -3.89 40.18
C VAL A 541 -3.80 -4.61 40.39
N GLN A 542 -3.76 -5.91 40.09
CA GLN A 542 -2.53 -6.69 40.20
C GLN A 542 -1.50 -6.21 39.15
N GLY A 543 -0.26 -6.00 39.59
CA GLY A 543 0.82 -5.50 38.72
C GLY A 543 0.74 -3.99 38.45
N ASP A 544 -0.04 -3.23 39.22
CA ASP A 544 -0.09 -1.78 39.07
C ASP A 544 1.15 -1.08 39.67
N PRO A 545 1.95 -0.35 38.86
CA PRO A 545 3.15 0.31 39.36
C PRO A 545 2.88 1.65 40.05
N ALA A 546 1.67 2.21 39.92
CA ALA A 546 1.33 3.54 40.43
C ALA A 546 0.41 3.50 41.66
N TYR A 547 -0.52 2.54 41.74
CA TYR A 547 -1.50 2.41 42.83
C TYR A 547 -1.22 1.14 43.64
N LEU A 548 -0.46 1.27 44.73
CA LEU A 548 0.09 0.14 45.47
C LEU A 548 -0.89 -0.40 46.53
N ALA A 549 -0.69 -1.65 46.92
CA ALA A 549 -1.56 -2.37 47.88
C ALA A 549 -1.56 -1.78 49.30
N ASP A 550 -0.51 -1.06 49.67
CA ASP A 550 -0.37 -0.41 50.97
C ASP A 550 -1.08 0.96 51.05
N GLY A 551 -1.78 1.37 49.99
CA GLY A 551 -2.44 2.68 49.92
C GLY A 551 -1.49 3.84 49.61
N SER A 552 -0.26 3.55 49.19
CA SER A 552 0.69 4.56 48.71
C SER A 552 0.74 4.65 47.17
N HIS A 553 1.34 5.72 46.66
CA HIS A 553 1.64 5.87 45.24
C HIS A 553 3.04 5.33 44.93
N GLY A 554 3.17 4.58 43.84
CA GLY A 554 4.45 4.10 43.37
C GLY A 554 5.31 5.17 42.70
N ASP A 555 6.55 4.80 42.38
CA ASP A 555 7.58 5.66 41.80
C ASP A 555 7.75 5.51 40.27
N LYS A 556 7.00 4.58 39.66
CA LYS A 556 7.04 4.29 38.22
C LYS A 556 5.65 4.36 37.60
N GLN A 557 5.57 4.93 36.39
CA GLN A 557 4.31 5.05 35.65
C GLN A 557 4.17 4.01 34.54
N THR A 558 5.24 3.75 33.79
CA THR A 558 5.28 2.79 32.68
C THR A 558 6.16 1.62 33.08
N LEU A 559 5.63 0.41 32.96
CA LEU A 559 6.37 -0.82 33.23
C LEU A 559 7.48 -1.01 32.19
N ASP A 560 8.55 -1.70 32.57
CA ASP A 560 9.52 -2.23 31.63
C ASP A 560 8.95 -3.51 30.99
N VAL A 561 9.41 -3.88 29.79
CA VAL A 561 8.86 -5.04 29.04
C VAL A 561 9.00 -6.36 29.82
N ALA A 562 10.00 -6.46 30.70
CA ALA A 562 10.24 -7.63 31.54
C ALA A 562 9.44 -7.66 32.85
N ASP A 563 8.79 -6.54 33.23
CA ASP A 563 8.02 -6.48 34.47
C ASP A 563 6.74 -7.33 34.37
N PRO A 564 6.21 -7.84 35.51
CA PRO A 564 4.89 -8.44 35.54
C PRO A 564 3.83 -7.46 34.99
N PRO A 565 2.90 -7.92 34.14
CA PRO A 565 1.96 -7.01 33.48
C PRO A 565 0.93 -6.43 34.45
N LEU A 566 0.52 -5.19 34.20
CA LEU A 566 -0.72 -4.66 34.76
C LEU A 566 -1.88 -5.55 34.28
N CYS A 567 -2.59 -6.19 35.21
CA CYS A 567 -3.70 -7.09 34.91
C CYS A 567 -4.99 -6.31 34.61
N LEU A 568 -4.94 -5.48 33.56
CA LEU A 568 -6.06 -4.71 33.02
C LEU A 568 -6.07 -4.82 31.48
N HIS A 569 -7.19 -5.26 30.93
CA HIS A 569 -7.33 -5.57 29.51
C HIS A 569 -8.65 -5.02 28.94
N ALA A 570 -8.57 -4.19 27.92
CA ALA A 570 -9.73 -3.72 27.14
C ALA A 570 -10.26 -4.85 26.25
N TRP A 571 -11.15 -5.66 26.83
CA TRP A 571 -11.57 -6.95 26.27
C TRP A 571 -12.55 -6.80 25.12
N LYS A 572 -13.60 -6.00 25.28
CA LYS A 572 -14.61 -5.79 24.23
C LYS A 572 -14.89 -4.32 24.01
N LEU A 573 -15.13 -3.98 22.75
CA LEU A 573 -15.49 -2.64 22.32
C LEU A 573 -16.60 -2.73 21.28
N ALA A 574 -17.74 -2.10 21.54
CA ALA A 574 -18.84 -2.00 20.57
C ALA A 574 -19.21 -0.53 20.31
N PHE A 575 -19.34 -0.19 19.03
CA PHE A 575 -19.61 1.16 18.55
C PHE A 575 -20.32 1.14 17.19
N ASP A 576 -20.87 2.29 16.80
CA ASP A 576 -21.51 2.45 15.49
C ASP A 576 -20.47 2.89 14.46
N HIS A 577 -20.45 2.21 13.32
CA HIS A 577 -19.47 2.47 12.26
C HIS A 577 -19.69 3.87 11.65
N PRO A 578 -18.62 4.68 11.44
CA PRO A 578 -18.76 6.11 11.15
C PRO A 578 -19.27 6.46 9.74
N TYR A 579 -19.37 5.46 8.84
CA TYR A 579 -19.84 5.63 7.47
C TYR A 579 -21.31 5.23 7.29
N ASP A 580 -21.66 4.00 7.66
CA ASP A 580 -22.98 3.39 7.43
C ASP A 580 -23.85 3.26 8.71
N GLY A 581 -23.29 3.56 9.89
CA GLY A 581 -24.00 3.47 11.17
C GLY A 581 -24.24 2.04 11.68
N ARG A 582 -23.68 1.02 11.03
CA ARG A 582 -23.81 -0.37 11.49
C ARG A 582 -23.16 -0.55 12.86
N ARG A 583 -23.85 -1.22 13.79
CA ARG A 583 -23.25 -1.63 15.08
C ARG A 583 -22.16 -2.67 14.84
N MET A 584 -20.96 -2.41 15.35
CA MET A 584 -19.83 -3.33 15.29
C MET A 584 -19.37 -3.69 16.69
N GLU A 585 -18.90 -4.91 16.88
CA GLU A 585 -18.31 -5.40 18.13
C GLU A 585 -16.97 -6.07 17.83
N PHE A 586 -15.96 -5.71 18.62
CA PHE A 586 -14.62 -6.30 18.56
C PHE A 586 -14.27 -6.88 19.92
N THR A 587 -13.82 -8.13 19.92
CA THR A 587 -13.35 -8.85 21.12
C THR A 587 -11.88 -9.18 20.95
N ALA A 588 -11.06 -8.78 21.92
CA ALA A 588 -9.69 -9.22 22.05
C ALA A 588 -9.61 -10.59 22.74
N GLU A 589 -8.60 -11.38 22.39
CA GLU A 589 -8.28 -12.61 23.10
C GLU A 589 -7.93 -12.30 24.56
N ALA A 590 -8.56 -13.01 25.50
CA ALA A 590 -8.31 -12.82 26.92
C ALA A 590 -6.85 -13.19 27.26
N PRO A 591 -6.11 -12.35 27.99
CA PRO A 591 -4.73 -12.64 28.36
C PRO A 591 -4.67 -13.80 29.37
N ALA A 592 -3.53 -14.49 29.42
CA ALA A 592 -3.34 -15.68 30.25
C ALA A 592 -3.70 -15.49 31.75
N TRP A 593 -3.48 -14.29 32.29
CA TRP A 593 -3.83 -13.97 33.69
C TRP A 593 -5.33 -13.83 33.92
N ALA A 594 -6.15 -13.71 32.88
CA ALA A 594 -7.61 -13.59 32.98
C ALA A 594 -8.32 -14.95 33.05
N HIS A 595 -7.60 -16.07 33.00
CA HIS A 595 -8.18 -17.39 33.26
C HIS A 595 -8.27 -17.64 34.78
N PRO A 596 -9.32 -18.32 35.27
CA PRO A 596 -9.42 -18.70 36.67
C PRO A 596 -8.21 -19.52 37.10
N ARG A 597 -7.62 -19.19 38.25
CA ARG A 597 -6.55 -19.98 38.85
C ARG A 597 -7.16 -20.92 39.88
N SER A 598 -6.96 -22.22 39.66
CA SER A 598 -7.42 -23.30 40.54
C SER A 598 -6.76 -23.26 41.91
#